data_AF-A0A6P6NJZ6-F1
#
_entry.id   AF-A0A6P6NJZ6-F1
#
_cell.length_a   1.000
_cell.length_b   1.000
_cell.length_c   1.000
_cell.angle_alpha   90.00
_cell.angle_beta   90.00
_cell.angle_gamma   90.00
#
_symmetry.space_group_name_H-M   'P 1'
#
loop_
_entity.id
_entity.type
_entity.pdbx_description
1 polymer ?
#
loop_
_entity_poly.entity_id
_entity_poly.type
_entity_poly.pdbx_seq_one_letter_code
_entity_poly.pdbx_strand_id
1 'polypeptide(L)'
;MDIISNHSCTLEMQQCFTNQIERLRGENQQLKAALRQAEFRLSTVEREKARQQAALSEKICDVDQLTSEKQQMTAELGVRRMQLTLLKEGQEALKELLGGKTCELEQANLKLQSQLKTLRAELDQTTSSLRTLEAADGHGLKVALGMQKQITSKREQIDFLRSRIQLLDETIEKLKMEKHRQALLVKRQTQELLSERESRRRLESEVEALCSKERELKGKAERLEAALYKMSDSFAECQDLIQKQEQELMRLKLQHALDIKELQSQNWRTVSRSPVSSCILQTHIPLAQHNVNGLMEMRVSDPDVELKSFLRELRGGIAEEQGPHTTLSFRRKPEEDHKSGQPIGTKGPESTPRPVERKNSYSEPGSFRTSEPNKQDHASPLSADNNAVCFRAGQTCCSSSGCATGRRSPVHLLLTSDPPTDRNYWLEMERPAYANQISASNQDELTGQAS
;
A
#
# COMPACT_ATOMS: atom_id res chain seq x y z
N MET A 1 -202.39 75.50 -64.10
CA MET A 1 -202.62 74.04 -64.08
C MET A 1 -201.43 73.26 -64.64
N ASP A 2 -200.37 72.99 -63.88
CA ASP A 2 -199.79 73.78 -62.78
C ASP A 2 -198.30 73.45 -62.57
N ILE A 3 -197.64 74.29 -61.79
CA ILE A 3 -196.19 74.28 -61.53
C ILE A 3 -195.83 73.14 -60.54
N ILE A 4 -194.53 72.82 -60.43
CA ILE A 4 -193.86 71.82 -59.55
C ILE A 4 -193.46 70.53 -60.29
N SER A 5 -192.35 70.57 -61.02
CA SER A 5 -191.56 69.38 -61.41
C SER A 5 -190.11 69.73 -61.82
N ASN A 6 -189.40 70.53 -61.02
CA ASN A 6 -188.05 71.04 -61.36
C ASN A 6 -187.14 71.27 -60.12
N HIS A 7 -187.23 70.41 -59.10
CA HIS A 7 -186.38 70.50 -57.89
C HIS A 7 -185.75 69.18 -57.40
N SER A 8 -186.08 68.03 -58.00
CA SER A 8 -185.46 66.75 -57.60
C SER A 8 -184.09 66.51 -58.24
N CYS A 9 -183.88 66.98 -59.49
CA CYS A 9 -182.68 66.71 -60.27
C CYS A 9 -181.43 67.47 -59.79
N THR A 10 -181.60 68.69 -59.25
CA THR A 10 -180.50 69.49 -58.71
C THR A 10 -179.93 68.91 -57.42
N LEU A 11 -180.77 68.35 -56.55
CA LEU A 11 -180.34 67.68 -55.31
C LEU A 11 -179.50 66.44 -55.61
N GLU A 12 -179.92 65.59 -56.54
CA GLU A 12 -179.14 64.40 -56.92
C GLU A 12 -177.78 64.74 -57.53
N MET A 13 -177.68 65.76 -58.39
CA MET A 13 -176.38 66.24 -58.87
C MET A 13 -175.52 66.81 -57.72
N GLN A 14 -176.09 67.62 -56.83
CA GLN A 14 -175.36 68.20 -55.71
C GLN A 14 -174.84 67.11 -54.75
N GLN A 15 -175.64 66.08 -54.51
CA GLN A 15 -175.25 64.91 -53.70
C GLN A 15 -174.21 64.04 -54.43
N CYS A 16 -174.32 63.87 -55.76
CA CYS A 16 -173.31 63.19 -56.58
C CYS A 16 -171.95 63.91 -56.53
N PHE A 17 -171.92 65.24 -56.72
CA PHE A 17 -170.70 66.03 -56.61
C PHE A 17 -170.15 66.04 -55.17
N THR A 18 -171.01 66.04 -54.15
CA THR A 18 -170.57 65.91 -52.75
C THR A 18 -169.90 64.56 -52.52
N ASN A 19 -170.51 63.45 -52.94
CA ASN A 19 -169.93 62.11 -52.87
C ASN A 19 -168.60 62.00 -53.66
N GLN A 20 -168.47 62.69 -54.79
CA GLN A 20 -167.23 62.76 -55.56
C GLN A 20 -166.14 63.57 -54.84
N ILE A 21 -166.50 64.69 -54.21
CA ILE A 21 -165.59 65.52 -53.40
C ILE A 21 -165.14 64.77 -52.15
N GLU A 22 -166.02 64.03 -51.48
CA GLU A 22 -165.68 63.22 -50.31
C GLU A 22 -164.81 62.02 -50.67
N ARG A 23 -165.06 61.37 -51.82
CA ARG A 23 -164.17 60.34 -52.38
C ARG A 23 -162.78 60.90 -52.65
N LEU A 24 -162.68 62.00 -53.41
CA LEU A 24 -161.40 62.67 -53.69
C LEU A 24 -160.70 63.16 -52.42
N ARG A 25 -161.45 63.59 -51.38
CA ARG A 25 -160.93 63.96 -50.06
C ARG A 25 -160.35 62.74 -49.33
N GLY A 26 -161.04 61.60 -49.37
CA GLY A 26 -160.58 60.32 -48.83
C GLY A 26 -159.33 59.81 -49.53
N GLU A 27 -159.33 59.77 -50.87
CA GLU A 27 -158.18 59.43 -51.71
C GLU A 27 -157.00 60.36 -51.42
N ASN A 28 -157.21 61.67 -51.28
CA ASN A 28 -156.15 62.62 -50.96
C ASN A 28 -155.60 62.46 -49.54
N GLN A 29 -156.44 62.08 -48.56
CA GLN A 29 -156.00 61.71 -47.21
C GLN A 29 -155.22 60.39 -47.21
N GLN A 30 -155.66 59.39 -47.98
CA GLN A 30 -154.99 58.11 -48.14
C GLN A 30 -153.62 58.25 -48.83
N LEU A 31 -153.53 59.08 -49.87
CA LEU A 31 -152.26 59.43 -50.53
C LEU A 31 -151.32 60.19 -49.59
N LYS A 32 -151.84 61.12 -48.76
CA LYS A 32 -151.03 61.80 -47.73
C LYS A 32 -150.55 60.86 -46.62
N ALA A 33 -151.34 59.85 -46.26
CA ALA A 33 -150.93 58.81 -45.32
C ALA A 33 -149.86 57.89 -45.93
N ALA A 34 -150.06 57.44 -47.18
CA ALA A 34 -149.08 56.63 -47.92
C ALA A 34 -147.77 57.37 -48.17
N LEU A 35 -147.81 58.66 -48.49
CA LEU A 35 -146.63 59.52 -48.63
C LEU A 35 -145.85 59.59 -47.31
N ARG A 36 -146.50 59.93 -46.20
CA ARG A 36 -145.85 59.94 -44.86
C ARG A 36 -145.29 58.59 -44.44
N GLN A 37 -145.96 57.50 -44.81
CA GLN A 37 -145.47 56.15 -44.58
C GLN A 37 -144.22 55.85 -45.44
N ALA A 38 -144.18 56.34 -46.69
CA ALA A 38 -143.01 56.22 -47.56
C ALA A 38 -141.83 57.10 -47.09
N GLU A 39 -142.09 58.34 -46.67
CA GLU A 39 -141.11 59.25 -46.05
C GLU A 39 -140.50 58.65 -44.78
N PHE A 40 -141.33 58.08 -43.89
CA PHE A 40 -140.86 57.38 -42.70
C PHE A 40 -140.00 56.16 -43.06
N ARG A 41 -140.44 55.35 -44.03
CA ARG A 41 -139.67 54.17 -44.51
C ARG A 41 -138.34 54.57 -45.15
N LEU A 42 -138.31 55.66 -45.92
CA LEU A 42 -137.08 56.20 -46.48
C LEU A 42 -136.13 56.64 -45.37
N SER A 43 -136.62 57.42 -44.39
CA SER A 43 -135.83 57.85 -43.23
C SER A 43 -135.30 56.68 -42.38
N THR A 44 -136.03 55.57 -42.25
CA THR A 44 -135.51 54.35 -41.61
C THR A 44 -134.39 53.70 -42.43
N VAL A 45 -134.57 53.54 -43.75
CA VAL A 45 -133.57 52.93 -44.65
C VAL A 45 -132.32 53.79 -44.76
N GLU A 46 -132.43 55.12 -44.79
CA GLU A 46 -131.30 56.06 -44.79
C GLU A 46 -130.50 55.97 -43.48
N ARG A 47 -131.19 55.89 -42.34
CA ARG A 47 -130.57 55.72 -41.01
C ARG A 47 -129.89 54.36 -40.88
N GLU A 48 -130.47 53.31 -41.45
CA GLU A 48 -129.89 51.96 -41.50
C GLU A 48 -128.68 51.91 -42.44
N LYS A 49 -128.75 52.51 -43.62
CA LYS A 49 -127.61 52.69 -44.53
C LYS A 49 -126.46 53.45 -43.85
N ALA A 50 -126.75 54.54 -43.15
CA ALA A 50 -125.74 55.31 -42.42
C ALA A 50 -125.08 54.49 -41.30
N ARG A 51 -125.86 53.72 -40.52
CA ARG A 51 -125.35 52.78 -39.51
C ARG A 51 -124.49 51.66 -40.12
N GLN A 52 -124.94 51.08 -41.24
CA GLN A 52 -124.17 50.07 -41.97
C GLN A 52 -122.88 50.64 -42.53
N GLN A 53 -122.89 51.86 -43.08
CA GLN A 53 -121.70 52.53 -43.60
C GLN A 53 -120.70 52.87 -42.49
N ALA A 54 -121.17 53.30 -41.32
CA ALA A 54 -120.32 53.50 -40.14
C ALA A 54 -119.69 52.17 -39.68
N ALA A 55 -120.49 51.12 -39.48
CA ALA A 55 -120.00 49.80 -39.08
C ALA A 55 -119.04 49.17 -40.12
N LEU A 56 -119.26 49.41 -41.42
CA LEU A 56 -118.33 49.02 -42.47
C LEU A 56 -117.02 49.81 -42.40
N SER A 57 -117.06 51.11 -42.11
CA SER A 57 -115.82 51.90 -41.94
C SER A 57 -115.02 51.48 -40.71
N GLU A 58 -115.68 51.16 -39.59
CA GLU A 58 -115.03 50.56 -38.41
C GLU A 58 -114.37 49.21 -38.78
N LYS A 59 -115.08 48.33 -39.51
CA LYS A 59 -114.55 47.03 -39.92
C LYS A 59 -113.43 47.12 -40.96
N ILE A 60 -113.36 48.19 -41.75
CA ILE A 60 -112.20 48.47 -42.62
C ILE A 60 -111.00 48.86 -41.75
N CYS A 61 -111.17 49.80 -40.80
CA CYS A 61 -110.11 50.18 -39.87
C CYS A 61 -109.58 48.99 -39.05
N ASP A 62 -110.46 48.11 -38.56
CA ASP A 62 -110.07 46.86 -37.87
C ASP A 62 -109.19 45.98 -38.77
N VAL A 63 -109.58 45.80 -40.04
CA VAL A 63 -108.86 44.96 -41.01
C VAL A 63 -107.52 45.57 -41.40
N ASP A 64 -107.42 46.88 -41.57
CA ASP A 64 -106.18 47.58 -41.86
C ASP A 64 -105.21 47.51 -40.67
N GLN A 65 -105.71 47.70 -39.43
CA GLN A 65 -104.91 47.52 -38.21
C GLN A 65 -104.39 46.07 -38.09
N LEU A 66 -105.28 45.07 -38.17
CA LEU A 66 -104.89 43.65 -38.10
C LEU A 66 -103.93 43.25 -39.23
N THR A 67 -104.05 43.89 -40.40
CA THR A 67 -103.11 43.68 -41.52
C THR A 67 -101.73 44.27 -41.23
N SER A 68 -101.67 45.47 -40.63
CA SER A 68 -100.42 46.09 -40.18
C SER A 68 -99.73 45.28 -39.07
N GLU A 69 -100.48 44.88 -38.04
CA GLU A 69 -99.98 44.04 -36.94
C GLU A 69 -99.46 42.69 -37.46
N LYS A 70 -100.20 42.05 -38.39
CA LYS A 70 -99.73 40.83 -39.08
C LYS A 70 -98.43 41.05 -39.85
N GLN A 71 -98.26 42.18 -40.53
CA GLN A 71 -97.02 42.51 -41.24
C GLN A 71 -95.85 42.71 -40.27
N GLN A 72 -96.04 43.48 -39.18
CA GLN A 72 -95.05 43.66 -38.12
C GLN A 72 -94.63 42.31 -37.52
N MET A 73 -95.59 41.50 -37.07
CA MET A 73 -95.31 40.19 -36.48
C MET A 73 -94.59 39.25 -37.48
N THR A 74 -94.89 39.35 -38.78
CA THR A 74 -94.19 38.59 -39.82
C THR A 74 -92.74 39.05 -40.00
N ALA A 75 -92.48 40.36 -39.97
CA ALA A 75 -91.13 40.93 -40.04
C ALA A 75 -90.30 40.58 -38.80
N GLU A 76 -90.88 40.70 -37.60
CA GLU A 76 -90.24 40.29 -36.35
C GLU A 76 -89.92 38.79 -36.33
N LEU A 77 -90.85 37.93 -36.75
CA LEU A 77 -90.60 36.49 -36.91
C LEU A 77 -89.48 36.21 -37.93
N GLY A 78 -89.38 37.01 -39.00
CA GLY A 78 -88.25 36.95 -39.95
C GLY A 78 -86.91 37.25 -39.28
N VAL A 79 -86.82 38.35 -38.54
CA VAL A 79 -85.62 38.75 -37.79
C VAL A 79 -85.25 37.70 -36.74
N ARG A 80 -86.22 37.18 -35.97
CA ARG A 80 -85.99 36.11 -34.97
C ARG A 80 -85.51 34.81 -35.61
N ARG A 81 -86.04 34.43 -36.78
CA ARG A 81 -85.55 33.25 -37.54
C ARG A 81 -84.11 33.43 -38.00
N MET A 82 -83.75 34.61 -38.52
CA MET A 82 -82.37 34.95 -38.93
C MET A 82 -81.40 34.97 -37.73
N GLN A 83 -81.82 35.49 -36.58
CA GLN A 83 -81.03 35.39 -35.34
C GLN A 83 -80.82 33.92 -34.91
N LEU A 84 -81.83 33.07 -35.04
CA LEU A 84 -81.74 31.64 -34.71
C LEU A 84 -80.89 30.83 -35.68
N THR A 85 -80.77 31.21 -36.96
CA THR A 85 -79.82 30.54 -37.89
C THR A 85 -78.38 30.96 -37.60
N LEU A 86 -78.11 32.27 -37.48
CA LEU A 86 -76.78 32.79 -37.11
C LEU A 86 -76.26 32.22 -35.78
N LEU A 87 -77.13 32.05 -34.78
CA LEU A 87 -76.76 31.43 -33.50
C LEU A 87 -76.47 29.92 -33.61
N LYS A 88 -77.10 29.20 -34.55
CA LYS A 88 -76.79 27.79 -34.82
C LYS A 88 -75.47 27.63 -35.56
N GLU A 89 -75.27 28.42 -36.61
CA GLU A 89 -74.01 28.48 -37.38
C GLU A 89 -72.82 28.78 -36.45
N GLY A 90 -72.97 29.77 -35.56
CA GLY A 90 -71.97 30.08 -34.53
C GLY A 90 -71.77 28.96 -33.50
N GLN A 91 -72.83 28.23 -33.13
CA GLN A 91 -72.72 27.07 -32.24
C GLN A 91 -72.00 25.89 -32.90
N GLU A 92 -72.22 25.68 -34.21
CA GLU A 92 -71.61 24.61 -35.00
C GLU A 92 -70.12 24.89 -35.24
N ALA A 93 -69.78 26.10 -35.70
CA ALA A 93 -68.38 26.54 -35.83
C ALA A 93 -67.60 26.46 -34.50
N LEU A 94 -68.24 26.77 -33.36
CA LEU A 94 -67.61 26.63 -32.04
C LEU A 94 -67.40 25.16 -31.65
N LYS A 95 -68.33 24.24 -31.97
CA LYS A 95 -68.15 22.79 -31.76
C LYS A 95 -66.99 22.26 -32.59
N GLU A 96 -66.88 22.65 -33.86
CA GLU A 96 -65.79 22.26 -34.75
C GLU A 96 -64.43 22.75 -34.23
N LEU A 97 -64.35 24.02 -33.82
CA LEU A 97 -63.13 24.60 -33.23
C LEU A 97 -62.72 23.88 -31.94
N LEU A 98 -63.68 23.58 -31.05
CA LEU A 98 -63.41 22.83 -29.81
C LEU A 98 -62.99 21.39 -30.08
N GLY A 99 -63.61 20.72 -31.07
CA GLY A 99 -63.22 19.38 -31.53
C GLY A 99 -61.79 19.36 -32.05
N GLY A 100 -61.47 20.25 -33.01
CA GLY A 100 -60.12 20.39 -33.56
C GLY A 100 -59.06 20.67 -32.50
N LYS A 101 -59.32 21.58 -31.57
CA LYS A 101 -58.42 21.88 -30.46
C LYS A 101 -58.28 20.73 -29.47
N THR A 102 -59.31 19.92 -29.28
CA THR A 102 -59.22 18.69 -28.47
C THR A 102 -58.30 17.68 -29.15
N CYS A 103 -58.49 17.41 -30.44
CA CYS A 103 -57.63 16.48 -31.20
C CYS A 103 -56.18 16.95 -31.32
N GLU A 104 -55.92 18.26 -31.45
CA GLU A 104 -54.56 18.83 -31.37
C GLU A 104 -53.89 18.52 -30.01
N LEU A 105 -54.61 18.72 -28.91
CA LEU A 105 -54.12 18.45 -27.55
C LEU A 105 -53.91 16.95 -27.30
N GLU A 106 -54.81 16.09 -27.80
CA GLU A 106 -54.65 14.63 -27.76
C GLU A 106 -53.42 14.17 -28.54
N GLN A 107 -53.21 14.68 -29.75
CA GLN A 107 -52.02 14.37 -30.57
C GLN A 107 -50.73 14.84 -29.88
N ALA A 108 -50.73 16.05 -29.31
CA ALA A 108 -49.60 16.57 -28.55
C ALA A 108 -49.31 15.73 -27.29
N ASN A 109 -50.35 15.31 -26.57
CA ASN A 109 -50.22 14.45 -25.39
C ASN A 109 -49.68 13.05 -25.76
N LEU A 110 -50.18 12.43 -26.83
CA LEU A 110 -49.65 11.17 -27.35
C LEU A 110 -48.17 11.27 -27.76
N LYS A 111 -47.76 12.39 -28.38
CA LYS A 111 -46.36 12.66 -28.73
C LYS A 111 -45.48 12.86 -27.50
N LEU A 112 -45.95 13.62 -26.50
CA LEU A 112 -45.24 13.76 -25.23
C LEU A 112 -45.14 12.42 -24.49
N GLN A 113 -46.19 11.60 -24.50
CA GLN A 113 -46.19 10.28 -23.87
C GLN A 113 -45.22 9.31 -24.57
N SER A 114 -45.07 9.36 -25.90
CA SER A 114 -44.07 8.54 -26.60
C SER A 114 -42.64 9.00 -26.30
N GLN A 115 -42.38 10.31 -26.28
CA GLN A 115 -41.09 10.88 -25.85
C GLN A 115 -40.74 10.52 -24.39
N LEU A 116 -41.73 10.53 -23.48
CA LEU A 116 -41.54 10.11 -22.09
C LEU A 116 -41.20 8.61 -22.00
N LYS A 117 -41.80 7.77 -22.85
CA LYS A 117 -41.48 6.33 -22.95
C LYS A 117 -40.07 6.08 -23.48
N THR A 118 -39.62 6.79 -24.51
CA THR A 118 -38.25 6.63 -25.05
C THR A 118 -37.20 7.12 -24.07
N LEU A 119 -37.37 8.32 -23.49
CA LEU A 119 -36.44 8.86 -22.49
C LEU A 119 -36.31 7.97 -21.24
N ARG A 120 -37.38 7.26 -20.84
CA ARG A 120 -37.30 6.24 -19.78
C ARG A 120 -36.46 5.03 -20.21
N ALA A 121 -36.66 4.50 -21.41
CA ALA A 121 -35.88 3.38 -21.92
C ALA A 121 -34.37 3.75 -22.07
N GLU A 122 -34.07 4.98 -22.50
CA GLU A 122 -32.71 5.51 -22.57
C GLU A 122 -32.08 5.66 -21.17
N LEU A 123 -32.86 6.10 -20.17
CA LEU A 123 -32.42 6.16 -18.77
C LEU A 123 -32.15 4.76 -18.17
N ASP A 124 -33.00 3.78 -18.45
CA ASP A 124 -32.81 2.39 -18.02
C ASP A 124 -31.60 1.74 -18.71
N GLN A 125 -31.40 2.03 -20.01
CA GLN A 125 -30.24 1.58 -20.80
C GLN A 125 -28.93 2.17 -20.27
N THR A 126 -28.88 3.48 -20.02
CA THR A 126 -27.69 4.14 -19.45
C THR A 126 -27.42 3.69 -18.02
N THR A 127 -28.46 3.52 -17.20
CA THR A 127 -28.35 3.00 -15.81
C THR A 127 -27.94 1.53 -15.76
N SER A 128 -28.30 0.70 -16.74
CA SER A 128 -27.76 -0.67 -16.85
C SER A 128 -26.32 -0.68 -17.34
N SER A 129 -25.97 0.16 -18.31
CA SER A 129 -24.60 0.30 -18.82
C SER A 129 -23.62 0.77 -17.74
N LEU A 130 -24.01 1.77 -16.93
CA LEU A 130 -23.22 2.25 -15.80
C LEU A 130 -22.94 1.13 -14.79
N ARG A 131 -23.97 0.36 -14.39
CA ARG A 131 -23.80 -0.78 -13.48
C ARG A 131 -22.87 -1.87 -14.03
N THR A 132 -22.85 -2.09 -15.35
CA THR A 132 -21.87 -3.02 -15.95
C THR A 132 -20.44 -2.49 -15.95
N LEU A 133 -20.26 -1.16 -16.09
CA LEU A 133 -18.95 -0.51 -15.98
C LEU A 133 -18.45 -0.54 -14.53
N GLU A 134 -19.27 -0.17 -13.55
CA GLU A 134 -18.97 -0.24 -12.12
C GLU A 134 -18.56 -1.66 -11.67
N ALA A 135 -19.21 -2.69 -12.21
CA ALA A 135 -18.86 -4.09 -11.95
C ALA A 135 -17.52 -4.49 -12.58
N ALA A 136 -17.22 -3.98 -13.80
CA ALA A 136 -15.94 -4.21 -14.47
C ALA A 136 -14.78 -3.49 -13.75
N ASP A 137 -14.97 -2.23 -13.36
CA ASP A 137 -14.00 -1.44 -12.59
C ASP A 137 -13.77 -2.04 -11.20
N GLY A 138 -14.83 -2.49 -10.52
CA GLY A 138 -14.72 -3.22 -9.26
C GLY A 138 -13.94 -4.53 -9.38
N HIS A 139 -14.07 -5.25 -10.50
CA HIS A 139 -13.23 -6.41 -10.82
C HIS A 139 -11.78 -6.01 -11.09
N GLY A 140 -11.55 -4.99 -11.92
CA GLY A 140 -10.22 -4.46 -12.25
C GLY A 140 -9.45 -4.00 -11.02
N LEU A 141 -10.10 -3.25 -10.12
CA LEU A 141 -9.55 -2.83 -8.83
C LEU A 141 -9.19 -4.03 -7.94
N LYS A 142 -10.04 -5.06 -7.89
CA LYS A 142 -9.77 -6.29 -7.12
C LYS A 142 -8.55 -7.05 -7.67
N VAL A 143 -8.42 -7.13 -8.99
CA VAL A 143 -7.24 -7.73 -9.66
C VAL A 143 -5.98 -6.91 -9.40
N ALA A 144 -6.03 -5.59 -9.57
CA ALA A 144 -4.91 -4.68 -9.33
C ALA A 144 -4.41 -4.73 -7.88
N LEU A 145 -5.32 -4.74 -6.89
CA LEU A 145 -4.99 -4.92 -5.48
C LEU A 145 -4.39 -6.31 -5.18
N GLY A 146 -4.85 -7.35 -5.89
CA GLY A 146 -4.25 -8.69 -5.84
C GLY A 146 -2.82 -8.71 -6.37
N MET A 147 -2.58 -8.10 -7.54
CA MET A 147 -1.25 -7.95 -8.14
C MET A 147 -0.31 -7.14 -7.24
N GLN A 148 -0.78 -6.01 -6.68
CA GLN A 148 0.01 -5.19 -5.77
C GLN A 148 0.46 -5.96 -4.53
N LYS A 149 -0.41 -6.78 -3.92
CA LYS A 149 -0.04 -7.65 -2.79
C LYS A 149 1.04 -8.68 -3.17
N GLN A 150 0.95 -9.28 -4.37
CA GLN A 150 1.98 -10.19 -4.86
C GLN A 150 3.32 -9.47 -5.14
N ILE A 151 3.28 -8.25 -5.69
CA ILE A 151 4.47 -7.43 -5.94
C ILE A 151 5.15 -7.08 -4.61
N THR A 152 4.40 -6.63 -3.61
CA THR A 152 4.93 -6.31 -2.27
C THR A 152 5.57 -7.55 -1.63
N SER A 153 4.89 -8.71 -1.61
CA SER A 153 5.45 -9.93 -1.02
C SER A 153 6.68 -10.48 -1.77
N LYS A 154 6.72 -10.37 -3.11
CA LYS A 154 7.93 -10.68 -3.88
C LYS A 154 9.07 -9.70 -3.59
N ARG A 155 8.76 -8.43 -3.33
CA ARG A 155 9.76 -7.41 -2.99
C ARG A 155 10.38 -7.65 -1.61
N GLU A 156 9.56 -8.00 -0.62
CA GLU A 156 10.02 -8.43 0.72
C GLU A 156 10.99 -9.62 0.64
N GLN A 157 10.66 -10.64 -0.18
CA GLN A 157 11.54 -11.79 -0.42
C GLN A 157 12.86 -11.39 -1.10
N ILE A 158 12.82 -10.50 -2.10
CA ILE A 158 14.03 -9.98 -2.77
C ILE A 158 14.94 -9.24 -1.78
N ASP A 159 14.38 -8.38 -0.93
CA ASP A 159 15.17 -7.56 -0.02
C ASP A 159 15.69 -8.37 1.20
N PHE A 160 14.98 -9.42 1.63
CA PHE A 160 15.50 -10.46 2.53
C PHE A 160 16.68 -11.22 1.90
N LEU A 161 16.54 -11.69 0.65
CA LEU A 161 17.61 -12.41 -0.05
C LEU A 161 18.85 -11.53 -0.26
N ARG A 162 18.68 -10.24 -0.58
CA ARG A 162 19.78 -9.26 -0.66
C ARG A 162 20.53 -9.12 0.66
N SER A 163 19.80 -8.97 1.76
CA SER A 163 20.37 -8.89 3.11
C SER A 163 21.18 -10.15 3.45
N ARG A 164 20.69 -11.33 3.03
CA ARG A 164 21.38 -12.61 3.21
C ARG A 164 22.62 -12.76 2.30
N ILE A 165 22.59 -12.24 1.08
CA ILE A 165 23.75 -12.20 0.18
C ILE A 165 24.84 -11.31 0.79
N GLN A 166 24.50 -10.09 1.21
CA GLN A 166 25.46 -9.17 1.85
C GLN A 166 26.13 -9.81 3.08
N LEU A 167 25.36 -10.48 3.96
CA LEU A 167 25.92 -11.18 5.13
C LEU A 167 26.91 -12.30 4.73
N LEU A 168 26.66 -12.99 3.63
CA LEU A 168 27.57 -14.02 3.09
C LEU A 168 28.82 -13.39 2.48
N ASP A 169 28.69 -12.30 1.70
CA ASP A 169 29.82 -11.57 1.12
C ASP A 169 30.75 -11.02 2.22
N GLU A 170 30.17 -10.39 3.25
CA GLU A 170 30.91 -9.95 4.44
C GLU A 170 31.63 -11.12 5.15
N THR A 171 31.01 -12.32 5.16
CA THR A 171 31.61 -13.52 5.78
C THR A 171 32.75 -14.08 4.92
N ILE A 172 32.60 -14.04 3.59
CA ILE A 172 33.63 -14.46 2.63
C ILE A 172 34.85 -13.55 2.74
N GLU A 173 34.68 -12.23 2.80
CA GLU A 173 35.81 -11.30 2.97
C GLU A 173 36.49 -11.45 4.34
N LYS A 174 35.74 -11.68 5.43
CA LYS A 174 36.31 -12.02 6.75
C LYS A 174 37.16 -13.29 6.69
N LEU A 175 36.66 -14.37 6.07
CA LEU A 175 37.39 -15.65 5.90
C LEU A 175 38.61 -15.52 4.97
N LYS A 176 38.54 -14.67 3.94
CA LYS A 176 39.63 -14.37 3.00
C LYS A 176 40.76 -13.60 3.68
N MET A 177 40.44 -12.62 4.51
CA MET A 177 41.42 -11.89 5.34
C MET A 177 42.05 -12.82 6.38
N GLU A 178 41.27 -13.68 7.03
CA GLU A 178 41.78 -14.66 7.99
C GLU A 178 42.69 -15.71 7.33
N LYS A 179 42.33 -16.21 6.14
CA LYS A 179 43.19 -17.08 5.31
C LYS A 179 44.51 -16.39 4.94
N HIS A 180 44.48 -15.10 4.64
CA HIS A 180 45.70 -14.33 4.37
C HIS A 180 46.58 -14.18 5.62
N ARG A 181 45.98 -13.83 6.77
CA ARG A 181 46.66 -13.76 8.08
C ARG A 181 47.34 -15.10 8.43
N GLN A 182 46.62 -16.20 8.24
CA GLN A 182 47.17 -17.54 8.51
C GLN A 182 48.29 -17.93 7.53
N ALA A 183 48.19 -17.55 6.26
CA ALA A 183 49.26 -17.79 5.28
C ALA A 183 50.55 -17.00 5.62
N LEU A 184 50.43 -15.78 6.16
CA LEU A 184 51.58 -15.02 6.68
C LEU A 184 52.20 -15.69 7.91
N LEU A 185 51.38 -16.18 8.85
CA LEU A 185 51.85 -16.89 10.04
C LEU A 185 52.61 -18.18 9.68
N VAL A 186 52.06 -19.01 8.78
CA VAL A 186 52.71 -20.24 8.32
C VAL A 186 54.05 -19.94 7.63
N LYS A 187 54.13 -18.88 6.81
CA LYS A 187 55.39 -18.44 6.19
C LYS A 187 56.44 -18.07 7.24
N ARG A 188 56.06 -17.27 8.25
CA ARG A 188 56.96 -16.91 9.37
C ARG A 188 57.45 -18.15 10.11
N GLN A 189 56.54 -19.01 10.56
CA GLN A 189 56.88 -20.24 11.29
C GLN A 189 57.79 -21.18 10.49
N THR A 190 57.58 -21.26 9.17
CA THR A 190 58.47 -22.04 8.28
C THR A 190 59.87 -21.44 8.21
N GLN A 191 59.99 -20.11 8.14
CA GLN A 191 61.28 -19.40 8.14
C GLN A 191 62.01 -19.54 9.49
N GLU A 192 61.29 -19.40 10.61
CA GLU A 192 61.80 -19.63 11.96
C GLU A 192 62.35 -21.06 12.10
N LEU A 193 61.56 -22.08 11.74
CA LEU A 193 61.98 -23.50 11.77
C LEU A 193 63.18 -23.81 10.85
N LEU A 194 63.30 -23.15 9.70
CA LEU A 194 64.47 -23.28 8.83
C LEU A 194 65.73 -22.68 9.48
N SER A 195 65.63 -21.49 10.06
CA SER A 195 66.75 -20.83 10.75
C SER A 195 67.21 -21.60 12.00
N GLU A 196 66.28 -22.17 12.76
CA GLU A 196 66.56 -23.06 13.89
C GLU A 196 67.22 -24.37 13.43
N ARG A 197 66.78 -24.96 12.31
CA ARG A 197 67.43 -26.13 11.71
C ARG A 197 68.84 -25.82 11.16
N GLU A 198 69.11 -24.58 10.76
CA GLU A 198 70.46 -24.13 10.41
C GLU A 198 71.35 -23.89 11.63
N SER A 199 70.80 -23.29 12.69
CA SER A 199 71.48 -23.15 13.99
C SER A 199 71.91 -24.52 14.52
N ARG A 200 70.96 -25.47 14.57
CA ARG A 200 71.22 -26.83 15.05
C ARG A 200 72.28 -27.57 14.25
N ARG A 201 72.28 -27.49 12.92
CA ARG A 201 73.33 -28.11 12.08
C ARG A 201 74.72 -27.54 12.32
N ARG A 202 74.83 -26.26 12.69
CA ARG A 202 76.11 -25.65 13.09
C ARG A 202 76.57 -26.24 14.43
N LEU A 203 75.69 -26.29 15.43
CA LEU A 203 75.96 -26.89 16.74
C LEU A 203 76.29 -28.39 16.64
N GLU A 204 75.58 -29.15 15.80
CA GLU A 204 75.88 -30.56 15.48
C GLU A 204 77.33 -30.70 14.97
N SER A 205 77.74 -29.87 13.99
CA SER A 205 79.11 -29.89 13.45
C SER A 205 80.18 -29.42 14.45
N GLU A 206 79.83 -28.52 15.38
CA GLU A 206 80.72 -28.07 16.46
C GLU A 206 80.92 -29.17 17.51
N VAL A 207 79.86 -29.88 17.88
CA VAL A 207 79.92 -31.06 18.77
C VAL A 207 80.72 -32.19 18.12
N GLU A 208 80.54 -32.47 16.82
CA GLU A 208 81.36 -33.45 16.11
C GLU A 208 82.86 -33.08 16.09
N ALA A 209 83.19 -31.79 15.94
CA ALA A 209 84.55 -31.30 16.03
C ALA A 209 85.12 -31.45 17.45
N LEU A 210 84.35 -31.12 18.49
CA LEU A 210 84.73 -31.26 19.89
C LEU A 210 84.94 -32.73 20.28
N CYS A 211 84.02 -33.64 19.96
CA CYS A 211 84.20 -35.08 20.18
C CYS A 211 85.33 -35.69 19.34
N SER A 212 85.70 -35.06 18.22
CA SER A 212 86.92 -35.44 17.48
C SER A 212 88.19 -34.97 18.20
N LYS A 213 88.16 -33.79 18.81
CA LYS A 213 89.26 -33.28 19.64
C LYS A 213 89.43 -34.06 20.95
N GLU A 214 88.32 -34.42 21.59
CA GLU A 214 88.29 -35.29 22.77
C GLU A 214 88.97 -36.63 22.49
N ARG A 215 88.61 -37.31 21.39
CA ARG A 215 89.27 -38.56 20.96
C ARG A 215 90.76 -38.39 20.69
N GLU A 216 91.18 -37.29 20.08
CA GLU A 216 92.60 -36.97 19.86
C GLU A 216 93.37 -36.80 21.18
N LEU A 217 92.77 -36.10 22.16
CA LEU A 217 93.35 -35.87 23.49
C LEU A 217 93.36 -37.15 24.33
N LYS A 218 92.29 -37.93 24.33
CA LYS A 218 92.22 -39.24 25.01
C LYS A 218 93.29 -40.19 24.47
N GLY A 219 93.42 -40.30 23.15
CA GLY A 219 94.49 -41.08 22.52
C GLY A 219 95.91 -40.55 22.80
N LYS A 220 96.09 -39.30 23.24
CA LYS A 220 97.37 -38.81 23.79
C LYS A 220 97.56 -39.23 25.25
N ALA A 221 96.51 -39.15 26.08
CA ALA A 221 96.55 -39.61 27.46
C ALA A 221 96.89 -41.11 27.54
N GLU A 222 96.17 -41.96 26.79
CA GLU A 222 96.43 -43.41 26.71
C GLU A 222 97.88 -43.74 26.28
N ARG A 223 98.48 -42.93 25.39
CA ARG A 223 99.90 -43.07 25.00
C ARG A 223 100.88 -42.63 26.09
N LEU A 224 100.54 -41.61 26.88
CA LEU A 224 101.35 -41.16 28.01
C LEU A 224 101.26 -42.15 29.18
N GLU A 225 100.08 -42.67 29.47
CA GLU A 225 99.85 -43.74 30.45
C GLU A 225 100.64 -45.00 30.09
N ALA A 226 100.58 -45.45 28.83
CA ALA A 226 101.36 -46.60 28.36
C ALA A 226 102.88 -46.35 28.37
N ALA A 227 103.33 -45.09 28.26
CA ALA A 227 104.74 -44.73 28.41
C ALA A 227 105.19 -44.72 29.89
N LEU A 228 104.34 -44.20 30.79
CA LEU A 228 104.56 -44.21 32.24
C LEU A 228 104.56 -45.63 32.80
N TYR A 229 103.68 -46.51 32.31
CA TYR A 229 103.66 -47.93 32.68
C TYR A 229 104.99 -48.61 32.32
N LYS A 230 105.42 -48.52 31.05
CA LYS A 230 106.72 -49.05 30.61
C LYS A 230 107.91 -48.48 31.36
N MET A 231 107.88 -47.19 31.69
CA MET A 231 108.91 -46.56 32.52
C MET A 231 108.92 -47.15 33.94
N SER A 232 107.74 -47.42 34.51
CA SER A 232 107.58 -48.04 35.83
C SER A 232 108.05 -49.50 35.84
N ASP A 233 107.74 -50.27 34.80
CA ASP A 233 108.26 -51.63 34.60
C ASP A 233 109.79 -51.62 34.55
N SER A 234 110.38 -50.77 33.69
CA SER A 234 111.85 -50.66 33.59
C SER A 234 112.52 -50.17 34.88
N PHE A 235 111.81 -49.36 35.68
CA PHE A 235 112.28 -48.92 36.99
C PHE A 235 112.24 -50.07 38.02
N ALA A 236 111.22 -50.93 37.98
CA ALA A 236 111.17 -52.16 38.77
C ALA A 236 112.30 -53.13 38.36
N GLU A 237 112.54 -53.33 37.06
CA GLU A 237 113.70 -54.12 36.57
C GLU A 237 115.04 -53.56 37.07
N CYS A 238 115.20 -52.23 37.10
CA CYS A 238 116.38 -51.59 37.68
C CYS A 238 116.49 -51.80 39.19
N GLN A 239 115.40 -51.74 39.96
CA GLN A 239 115.42 -52.05 41.40
C GLN A 239 115.78 -53.53 41.63
N ASP A 240 115.23 -54.44 40.85
CA ASP A 240 115.55 -55.87 40.88
C ASP A 240 117.04 -56.14 40.61
N LEU A 241 117.63 -55.41 39.65
CA LEU A 241 119.06 -55.50 39.34
C LEU A 241 119.92 -54.95 40.49
N ILE A 242 119.54 -53.83 41.09
CA ILE A 242 120.23 -53.24 42.24
C ILE A 242 120.19 -54.21 43.42
N GLN A 243 119.03 -54.75 43.78
CA GLN A 243 118.90 -55.72 44.88
C GLN A 243 119.74 -56.99 44.65
N LYS A 244 119.81 -57.50 43.41
CA LYS A 244 120.70 -58.62 43.04
C LYS A 244 122.18 -58.27 43.21
N GLN A 245 122.58 -57.06 42.82
CA GLN A 245 123.96 -56.57 43.03
C GLN A 245 124.29 -56.35 44.52
N GLU A 246 123.36 -55.82 45.30
CA GLU A 246 123.51 -55.67 46.76
C GLU A 246 123.60 -57.03 47.46
N GLN A 247 122.78 -58.01 47.05
CA GLN A 247 122.83 -59.38 47.58
C GLN A 247 124.15 -60.07 47.23
N GLU A 248 124.63 -59.97 45.99
CA GLU A 248 125.94 -60.50 45.59
C GLU A 248 127.10 -59.77 46.29
N LEU A 249 127.02 -58.46 46.48
CA LEU A 249 128.00 -57.69 47.27
C LEU A 249 128.01 -58.16 48.74
N MET A 250 126.85 -58.46 49.32
CA MET A 250 126.75 -59.00 50.68
C MET A 250 127.28 -60.44 50.76
N ARG A 251 126.99 -61.29 49.77
CA ARG A 251 127.56 -62.64 49.65
C ARG A 251 129.08 -62.59 49.54
N LEU A 252 129.62 -61.70 48.72
CA LEU A 252 131.06 -61.51 48.54
C LEU A 252 131.75 -60.93 49.78
N LYS A 253 131.11 -59.98 50.48
CA LYS A 253 131.57 -59.48 51.79
C LYS A 253 131.61 -60.59 52.85
N LEU A 254 130.60 -61.45 52.89
CA LEU A 254 130.55 -62.59 53.81
C LEU A 254 131.63 -63.63 53.45
N GLN A 255 131.82 -63.95 52.17
CA GLN A 255 132.92 -64.80 51.72
C GLN A 255 134.28 -64.22 52.15
N HIS A 256 134.56 -62.95 51.84
CA HIS A 256 135.80 -62.29 52.22
C HIS A 256 136.03 -62.26 53.74
N ALA A 257 134.96 -62.10 54.53
CA ALA A 257 135.03 -62.19 55.99
C ALA A 257 135.33 -63.62 56.49
N LEU A 258 134.83 -64.66 55.81
CA LEU A 258 135.19 -66.06 56.06
C LEU A 258 136.64 -66.34 55.66
N ASP A 259 137.09 -65.87 54.49
CA ASP A 259 138.47 -66.03 54.01
C ASP A 259 139.47 -65.37 54.99
N ILE A 260 139.16 -64.16 55.48
CA ILE A 260 139.94 -63.49 56.54
C ILE A 260 139.89 -64.29 57.85
N LYS A 261 138.76 -64.91 58.20
CA LYS A 261 138.67 -65.75 59.41
C LYS A 261 139.43 -67.06 59.27
N GLU A 262 139.53 -67.63 58.09
CA GLU A 262 140.39 -68.78 57.80
C GLU A 262 141.88 -68.39 57.87
N LEU A 263 142.28 -67.27 57.25
CA LEU A 263 143.63 -66.74 57.38
C LEU A 263 144.01 -66.39 58.83
N GLN A 264 143.07 -65.87 59.63
CA GLN A 264 143.27 -65.70 61.07
C GLN A 264 143.37 -67.04 61.79
N SER A 265 142.49 -68.01 61.49
CA SER A 265 142.49 -69.36 62.08
C SER A 265 143.83 -70.07 61.89
N GLN A 266 144.39 -70.02 60.68
CA GLN A 266 145.67 -70.64 60.34
C GLN A 266 146.87 -69.94 61.01
N ASN A 267 146.74 -68.71 61.51
CA ASN A 267 147.85 -67.91 62.06
C ASN A 267 147.99 -67.95 63.61
N TRP A 268 147.27 -68.84 64.32
CA TRP A 268 147.34 -68.94 65.79
C TRP A 268 148.44 -69.88 66.32
N ARG A 269 149.61 -69.97 65.67
CA ARG A 269 150.73 -70.83 66.12
C ARG A 269 152.13 -70.20 66.15
N THR A 270 152.29 -68.87 66.25
CA THR A 270 153.61 -68.27 66.55
C THR A 270 153.60 -66.94 67.32
N VAL A 271 154.06 -66.99 68.59
CA VAL A 271 154.83 -65.97 69.36
C VAL A 271 154.25 -64.55 69.62
N SER A 272 154.48 -64.05 70.83
CA SER A 272 153.95 -62.78 71.38
C SER A 272 154.91 -61.58 71.28
N ARG A 273 154.39 -60.35 71.03
CA ARG A 273 154.67 -59.11 71.82
C ARG A 273 153.86 -57.87 71.37
N SER A 274 153.96 -56.80 72.17
CA SER A 274 153.18 -55.53 72.22
C SER A 274 153.97 -54.35 71.58
N PRO A 275 153.53 -53.06 71.60
CA PRO A 275 152.38 -52.38 70.95
C PRO A 275 152.82 -51.12 70.10
N VAL A 276 151.92 -50.13 69.89
CA VAL A 276 152.13 -48.66 69.60
C VAL A 276 151.79 -48.07 68.19
N SER A 277 150.66 -47.32 68.14
CA SER A 277 150.38 -45.97 67.53
C SER A 277 150.39 -45.63 66.00
N SER A 278 149.47 -44.70 65.65
CA SER A 278 149.51 -43.65 64.57
C SER A 278 149.26 -44.06 63.09
N CYS A 279 148.64 -43.25 62.19
CA CYS A 279 147.99 -41.92 62.31
C CYS A 279 146.96 -41.61 61.18
N ILE A 280 145.85 -40.92 61.54
CA ILE A 280 145.12 -39.77 60.90
C ILE A 280 144.88 -39.72 59.36
N LEU A 281 143.60 -39.53 58.94
CA LEU A 281 143.04 -38.52 57.98
C LEU A 281 141.67 -38.99 57.38
N GLN A 282 140.78 -38.16 56.81
CA GLN A 282 139.94 -37.05 57.38
C GLN A 282 138.94 -36.52 56.30
N THR A 283 137.61 -36.65 56.49
CA THR A 283 136.46 -35.85 55.92
C THR A 283 135.12 -36.52 56.33
N HIS A 284 133.93 -35.93 56.57
CA HIS A 284 133.35 -34.57 56.67
C HIS A 284 132.64 -33.87 55.46
N ILE A 285 131.33 -33.57 55.65
CA ILE A 285 130.61 -32.28 55.43
C ILE A 285 130.18 -31.86 53.98
N PRO A 286 128.97 -31.25 53.71
CA PRO A 286 127.68 -31.26 54.45
C PRO A 286 126.34 -31.06 53.63
N LEU A 287 125.21 -31.07 54.34
CA LEU A 287 124.01 -30.18 54.31
C LEU A 287 123.66 -29.23 53.11
N ALA A 288 122.40 -29.32 52.63
CA ALA A 288 121.39 -28.25 52.43
C ALA A 288 120.04 -28.92 52.01
N GLN A 289 118.82 -28.67 52.51
CA GLN A 289 118.04 -27.48 52.92
C GLN A 289 117.65 -26.49 51.81
N HIS A 290 116.36 -26.46 51.47
CA HIS A 290 115.62 -25.25 51.09
C HIS A 290 114.14 -25.37 51.47
N ASN A 291 113.48 -24.23 51.69
CA ASN A 291 112.07 -24.11 52.12
C ASN A 291 111.42 -22.93 51.38
N VAL A 292 110.16 -23.06 50.93
CA VAL A 292 109.30 -21.92 50.58
C VAL A 292 107.83 -22.26 50.85
N ASN A 293 107.09 -21.29 51.41
CA ASN A 293 105.66 -21.41 51.72
C ASN A 293 104.78 -21.12 50.50
N GLY A 294 103.53 -21.62 50.50
CA GLY A 294 102.56 -21.42 49.41
C GLY A 294 101.10 -21.42 49.88
N LEU A 295 100.74 -20.51 50.80
CA LEU A 295 99.37 -20.32 51.27
C LEU A 295 98.50 -19.65 50.20
N MET A 296 97.43 -20.33 49.75
CA MET A 296 96.25 -19.67 49.18
C MET A 296 95.00 -20.55 49.36
N GLU A 297 94.16 -20.18 50.33
CA GLU A 297 92.83 -20.74 50.53
C GLU A 297 91.85 -20.00 49.62
N MET A 298 91.40 -20.63 48.53
CA MET A 298 90.37 -20.04 47.65
C MET A 298 89.15 -20.95 47.49
N ARG A 299 88.22 -20.74 48.42
CA ARG A 299 86.75 -20.83 48.27
C ARG A 299 86.22 -21.84 47.23
N VAL A 300 85.66 -22.94 47.74
CA VAL A 300 84.47 -23.52 47.10
C VAL A 300 83.38 -22.43 47.11
N SER A 301 82.83 -22.11 45.94
CA SER A 301 81.67 -21.23 45.80
C SER A 301 80.40 -22.07 45.73
N ASP A 302 79.45 -21.83 46.62
CA ASP A 302 78.14 -22.51 46.58
C ASP A 302 77.34 -22.07 45.33
N PRO A 303 76.89 -23.00 44.47
CA PRO A 303 76.10 -22.67 43.26
C PRO A 303 74.78 -21.93 43.55
N ASP A 304 74.32 -22.03 44.80
CA ASP A 304 73.03 -21.55 45.28
C ASP A 304 72.96 -20.01 45.44
N VAL A 305 74.06 -19.28 45.27
CA VAL A 305 74.11 -17.81 45.37
C VAL A 305 73.89 -17.16 44.00
N GLU A 306 74.54 -17.66 42.94
CA GLU A 306 74.44 -17.10 41.58
C GLU A 306 73.07 -17.34 40.94
N LEU A 307 72.42 -18.47 41.26
CA LEU A 307 71.02 -18.69 40.87
C LEU A 307 70.07 -17.63 41.49
N LYS A 308 70.43 -17.04 42.64
CA LYS A 308 69.64 -16.03 43.38
C LYS A 308 70.01 -14.57 43.03
N SER A 309 71.03 -14.34 42.20
CA SER A 309 71.22 -13.08 41.47
C SER A 309 70.51 -13.12 40.11
N PHE A 310 70.71 -14.17 39.31
CA PHE A 310 70.11 -14.31 37.98
C PHE A 310 68.57 -14.29 38.00
N LEU A 311 67.93 -14.99 38.95
CA LEU A 311 66.46 -14.96 39.13
C LEU A 311 65.92 -13.63 39.68
N ARG A 312 66.79 -12.71 40.12
CA ARG A 312 66.44 -11.36 40.55
C ARG A 312 66.50 -10.38 39.38
N GLU A 313 67.53 -10.52 38.54
CA GLU A 313 67.72 -9.75 37.31
C GLU A 313 66.57 -10.01 36.32
N LEU A 314 66.22 -11.28 36.08
CA LEU A 314 65.04 -11.69 35.31
C LEU A 314 63.69 -11.20 35.86
N ARG A 315 63.64 -10.77 37.13
CA ARG A 315 62.44 -10.21 37.78
C ARG A 315 62.45 -8.69 37.83
N GLY A 316 63.60 -8.05 37.69
CA GLY A 316 63.74 -6.59 37.59
C GLY A 316 63.34 -6.04 36.22
N GLY A 317 63.59 -6.79 35.15
CA GLY A 317 63.33 -6.36 33.77
C GLY A 317 61.87 -6.35 33.30
N ILE A 318 60.88 -6.50 34.20
CA ILE A 318 59.44 -6.53 33.85
C ILE A 318 58.60 -5.69 34.83
N ALA A 319 59.08 -4.47 35.10
CA ALA A 319 58.31 -3.41 35.75
C ALA A 319 58.73 -2.04 35.18
N GLU A 320 57.80 -1.08 35.24
CA GLU A 320 58.02 0.36 34.94
C GLU A 320 58.45 0.74 33.51
N GLU A 321 57.49 0.75 32.58
CA GLU A 321 57.17 2.04 31.93
C GLU A 321 55.69 2.38 32.17
N GLN A 322 55.41 3.62 32.58
CA GLN A 322 54.06 4.14 32.79
C GLN A 322 54.00 5.66 32.55
N GLY A 323 53.37 6.04 31.45
CA GLY A 323 52.64 7.32 31.33
C GLY A 323 53.26 8.42 30.47
N PRO A 324 52.62 9.63 30.44
CA PRO A 324 51.43 9.97 31.22
C PRO A 324 50.31 10.76 30.49
N HIS A 325 49.09 10.67 31.05
CA HIS A 325 47.92 11.55 30.82
C HIS A 325 47.23 11.46 29.43
N THR A 326 45.93 11.78 29.25
CA THR A 326 45.00 12.59 30.05
C THR A 326 43.68 11.91 30.47
N THR A 327 43.05 12.55 31.46
CA THR A 327 41.78 12.26 32.13
C THR A 327 40.53 12.26 31.24
N LEU A 328 39.55 11.41 31.57
CA LEU A 328 38.32 11.87 32.26
C LEU A 328 37.57 10.71 32.94
N SER A 329 36.76 11.03 33.94
CA SER A 329 36.03 10.05 34.75
C SER A 329 34.57 9.91 34.32
N PHE A 330 33.94 8.77 34.65
CA PHE A 330 32.75 8.78 35.51
C PHE A 330 32.61 7.44 36.26
N ARG A 331 31.88 7.46 37.39
CA ARG A 331 31.92 6.43 38.44
C ARG A 331 30.51 5.95 38.81
N ARG A 332 30.25 4.64 38.73
CA ARG A 332 29.28 3.88 39.58
C ARG A 332 29.40 2.35 39.38
N LYS A 333 29.25 1.62 40.50
CA LYS A 333 29.35 0.16 40.78
C LYS A 333 28.88 -0.02 42.26
N PRO A 334 28.69 -1.22 42.86
CA PRO A 334 28.50 -2.60 42.34
C PRO A 334 27.05 -2.83 41.84
N GLU A 335 26.20 -3.84 42.08
CA GLU A 335 26.00 -5.02 42.98
C GLU A 335 25.34 -6.15 42.13
N GLU A 336 25.82 -7.42 42.12
CA GLU A 336 25.51 -8.58 43.01
C GLU A 336 24.09 -9.19 42.80
N ASP A 337 23.88 -10.52 42.70
CA ASP A 337 24.84 -11.62 42.59
C ASP A 337 24.30 -12.94 41.95
N HIS A 338 25.20 -13.94 41.84
CA HIS A 338 25.07 -15.40 41.59
C HIS A 338 23.66 -16.06 41.59
N LYS A 339 23.38 -17.11 40.78
CA LYS A 339 24.00 -18.46 40.85
C LYS A 339 23.79 -19.33 39.59
N SER A 340 24.64 -20.34 39.42
CA SER A 340 24.53 -21.43 38.44
C SER A 340 23.76 -22.65 38.99
N GLY A 341 23.30 -23.56 38.10
CA GLY A 341 22.65 -24.81 38.51
C GLY A 341 22.10 -25.68 37.37
N GLN A 342 22.93 -26.59 36.87
CA GLN A 342 22.51 -27.83 36.17
C GLN A 342 22.95 -29.01 37.07
N PRO A 343 22.30 -30.19 37.05
CA PRO A 343 22.38 -31.09 35.89
C PRO A 343 21.20 -32.06 35.61
N ILE A 344 21.24 -32.64 34.40
CA ILE A 344 20.96 -34.04 34.01
C ILE A 344 19.96 -34.89 34.84
N GLY A 345 18.93 -35.43 34.17
CA GLY A 345 18.15 -36.59 34.63
C GLY A 345 17.37 -37.27 33.49
N THR A 346 17.67 -38.54 33.19
CA THR A 346 17.03 -39.32 32.11
C THR A 346 15.91 -40.23 32.60
N LYS A 347 14.85 -40.43 31.79
CA LYS A 347 14.32 -41.75 31.34
C LYS A 347 12.94 -41.64 30.64
N GLY A 348 12.70 -42.57 29.70
CA GLY A 348 11.37 -43.09 29.31
C GLY A 348 11.28 -44.59 29.67
N PRO A 349 10.38 -45.41 29.06
CA PRO A 349 9.51 -45.15 27.89
C PRO A 349 8.06 -45.69 28.06
N GLU A 350 7.33 -45.84 26.94
CA GLU A 350 6.12 -46.68 26.69
C GLU A 350 4.84 -46.44 27.53
N SER A 351 3.65 -46.24 26.95
CA SER A 351 3.00 -47.19 26.04
C SER A 351 1.80 -46.61 25.24
N THR A 352 1.51 -47.24 24.10
CA THR A 352 0.36 -47.05 23.18
C THR A 352 -0.82 -47.98 23.57
N PRO A 353 -1.98 -48.12 22.84
CA PRO A 353 -2.47 -47.43 21.62
C PRO A 353 -3.99 -46.99 21.60
N ARG A 354 -4.33 -46.06 20.66
CA ARG A 354 -5.44 -46.05 19.63
C ARG A 354 -6.92 -46.37 20.04
N PRO A 355 -7.95 -46.17 19.17
CA PRO A 355 -8.03 -45.70 17.76
C PRO A 355 -8.51 -44.22 17.65
N VAL A 356 -9.23 -43.64 16.66
CA VAL A 356 -9.98 -44.13 15.47
C VAL A 356 -9.78 -43.21 14.22
N GLU A 357 -10.86 -42.79 13.53
CA GLU A 357 -10.94 -42.21 12.19
C GLU A 357 -11.85 -40.94 12.20
N ARG A 358 -11.78 -39.93 11.30
CA ARG A 358 -11.90 -39.90 9.81
C ARG A 358 -13.26 -40.48 9.35
N LYS A 359 -13.96 -40.05 8.29
CA LYS A 359 -13.75 -39.14 7.12
C LYS A 359 -15.18 -38.73 6.61
N ASN A 360 -15.48 -37.87 5.62
CA ASN A 360 -14.80 -36.98 4.66
C ASN A 360 -15.83 -35.86 4.25
N SER A 361 -15.43 -34.77 3.58
CA SER A 361 -16.34 -33.83 2.88
C SER A 361 -16.66 -34.27 1.43
N TYR A 362 -17.70 -33.73 0.75
CA TYR A 362 -17.67 -33.28 -0.67
C TYR A 362 -19.04 -32.74 -1.20
N SER A 363 -18.97 -31.98 -2.32
CA SER A 363 -19.99 -31.74 -3.37
C SER A 363 -21.19 -30.79 -3.19
N GLU A 364 -21.18 -29.74 -4.02
CA GLU A 364 -22.33 -29.07 -4.67
C GLU A 364 -22.74 -29.87 -5.95
N PRO A 365 -23.86 -29.62 -6.69
CA PRO A 365 -24.25 -28.31 -7.29
C PRO A 365 -25.76 -27.97 -7.28
N GLY A 366 -26.14 -26.79 -7.81
CA GLY A 366 -27.52 -26.25 -7.81
C GLY A 366 -28.30 -26.29 -9.15
N SER A 367 -29.45 -25.60 -9.20
CA SER A 367 -30.32 -25.41 -10.39
C SER A 367 -31.18 -24.13 -10.30
N PHE A 368 -31.82 -23.72 -11.42
CA PHE A 368 -32.62 -22.48 -11.58
C PHE A 368 -34.04 -22.76 -12.15
N ARG A 369 -34.92 -21.72 -12.11
CA ARG A 369 -36.30 -21.55 -12.71
C ARG A 369 -37.48 -21.77 -11.73
N THR A 370 -38.67 -21.14 -11.86
CA THR A 370 -39.16 -19.85 -12.46
C THR A 370 -40.58 -19.51 -11.92
N SER A 371 -40.99 -18.22 -12.02
CA SER A 371 -42.37 -17.69 -12.22
C SER A 371 -43.53 -18.00 -11.23
N GLU A 372 -43.96 -16.95 -10.49
CA GLU A 372 -45.28 -16.23 -10.54
C GLU A 372 -46.63 -16.93 -10.86
N PRO A 373 -47.80 -16.30 -10.59
CA PRO A 373 -48.20 -15.36 -9.51
C PRO A 373 -49.64 -15.62 -8.95
N ASN A 374 -50.15 -14.83 -7.98
CA ASN A 374 -51.61 -14.64 -7.80
C ASN A 374 -52.03 -13.27 -7.18
N LYS A 375 -53.30 -12.94 -7.39
CA LYS A 375 -54.08 -11.69 -7.24
C LYS A 375 -54.25 -11.16 -5.79
N GLN A 376 -54.29 -9.83 -5.54
CA GLN A 376 -55.44 -8.88 -5.64
C GLN A 376 -56.47 -9.14 -4.50
N ASP A 377 -56.85 -8.20 -3.64
CA ASP A 377 -57.64 -6.96 -3.87
C ASP A 377 -57.24 -5.81 -2.90
N HIS A 378 -57.11 -4.55 -3.35
CA HIS A 378 -58.14 -3.48 -3.45
C HIS A 378 -58.85 -3.03 -2.16
N ALA A 379 -58.39 -1.91 -1.56
CA ALA A 379 -59.25 -0.90 -0.94
C ALA A 379 -58.52 0.45 -0.72
N SER A 380 -59.14 1.55 -1.14
CA SER A 380 -58.87 2.94 -0.70
C SER A 380 -60.18 3.71 -0.87
N PRO A 381 -60.45 4.73 -0.04
CA PRO A 381 -60.32 6.08 -0.58
C PRO A 381 -59.91 7.19 0.42
N LEU A 382 -59.10 8.12 -0.11
CA LEU A 382 -59.23 9.58 0.00
C LEU A 382 -59.56 10.26 1.34
N SER A 383 -58.66 11.12 1.80
CA SER A 383 -59.00 12.55 1.99
C SER A 383 -57.77 13.43 1.78
N ALA A 384 -57.99 14.64 1.24
CA ALA A 384 -57.07 15.77 1.34
C ALA A 384 -57.34 16.52 2.69
N ASP A 385 -56.71 17.64 3.05
CA ASP A 385 -55.90 18.59 2.29
C ASP A 385 -55.03 19.48 3.24
N ASN A 386 -54.30 20.43 2.65
CA ASN A 386 -53.65 21.64 3.19
C ASN A 386 -52.16 21.58 3.58
N ASN A 387 -51.44 22.56 3.03
CA ASN A 387 -50.05 22.92 3.37
C ASN A 387 -49.99 23.93 4.53
N ALA A 388 -48.95 23.85 5.37
CA ALA A 388 -48.46 25.00 6.12
C ALA A 388 -46.95 24.91 6.34
N VAL A 389 -46.23 25.99 6.04
CA VAL A 389 -44.78 26.14 6.22
C VAL A 389 -44.43 26.45 7.67
N CYS A 390 -43.39 25.83 8.24
CA CYS A 390 -42.44 26.54 9.12
C CYS A 390 -41.14 25.78 9.43
N PHE A 391 -40.04 26.51 9.28
CA PHE A 391 -38.67 26.37 9.80
C PHE A 391 -38.25 25.13 10.62
N ARG A 392 -37.23 24.43 10.10
CA ARG A 392 -36.33 23.56 10.87
C ARG A 392 -35.29 24.43 11.60
N ALA A 393 -35.12 24.23 12.91
CA ALA A 393 -34.09 24.92 13.70
C ALA A 393 -32.66 24.44 13.37
N GLY A 394 -31.66 25.24 13.80
CA GLY A 394 -30.24 25.07 13.50
C GLY A 394 -29.54 23.84 14.13
N GLN A 395 -28.21 23.79 14.18
CA GLN A 395 -27.22 24.88 14.07
C GLN A 395 -25.98 24.47 13.25
N THR A 396 -25.22 25.48 12.79
CA THR A 396 -23.84 25.33 12.32
C THR A 396 -23.04 26.57 12.71
N CYS A 397 -21.99 26.46 13.54
CA CYS A 397 -20.82 27.37 13.56
C CYS A 397 -19.72 26.94 14.57
N CYS A 398 -18.56 26.57 14.01
CA CYS A 398 -17.22 27.06 14.35
C CYS A 398 -16.71 27.23 15.82
N SER A 399 -15.64 26.47 16.10
CA SER A 399 -14.33 26.97 16.57
C SER A 399 -14.07 27.38 18.05
N SER A 400 -13.32 26.52 18.75
CA SER A 400 -12.10 26.89 19.50
C SER A 400 -11.21 25.64 19.67
N SER A 401 -10.01 25.61 19.09
CA SER A 401 -8.70 25.97 19.66
C SER A 401 -7.95 24.77 20.26
N GLY A 402 -6.66 24.62 19.95
CA GLY A 402 -5.84 23.47 20.38
C GLY A 402 -4.51 23.39 19.65
N CYS A 403 -3.57 24.27 19.96
CA CYS A 403 -2.24 24.26 19.35
C CYS A 403 -1.37 23.13 19.93
N ALA A 404 -0.92 22.22 19.06
CA ALA A 404 0.11 21.23 19.40
C ALA A 404 1.13 21.11 18.25
N THR A 405 2.30 21.71 18.42
CA THR A 405 3.39 21.67 17.43
C THR A 405 4.07 20.29 17.43
N GLY A 406 3.72 19.44 16.46
CA GLY A 406 4.27 18.08 16.33
C GLY A 406 4.60 17.71 14.88
N ARG A 407 5.91 17.69 14.57
CA ARG A 407 6.58 17.15 13.36
C ARG A 407 5.67 16.44 12.35
N ARG A 408 5.11 17.17 11.37
CA ARG A 408 4.44 16.55 10.21
C ARG A 408 5.48 15.99 9.22
N SER A 409 5.18 14.84 8.61
CA SER A 409 6.02 14.22 7.58
C SER A 409 6.05 15.07 6.30
N PRO A 410 7.20 15.18 5.58
CA PRO A 410 7.29 15.86 4.29
C PRO A 410 6.27 15.35 3.25
N VAL A 411 5.94 14.06 3.32
CA VAL A 411 4.95 13.41 2.43
C VAL A 411 3.55 14.00 2.59
N HIS A 412 3.20 14.50 3.78
CA HIS A 412 1.87 15.05 4.04
C HIS A 412 1.64 16.37 3.28
N LEU A 413 2.67 17.22 3.14
CA LEU A 413 2.59 18.47 2.38
C LEU A 413 2.35 18.17 0.88
N LEU A 414 3.10 17.23 0.32
CA LEU A 414 2.97 16.80 -1.08
C LEU A 414 1.60 16.21 -1.46
N LEU A 415 0.80 15.75 -0.48
CA LEU A 415 -0.50 15.12 -0.71
C LEU A 415 -1.70 16.00 -0.32
N THR A 416 -1.47 17.16 0.31
CA THR A 416 -2.54 18.10 0.70
C THR A 416 -2.20 19.56 0.37
N SER A 417 -1.40 19.78 -0.68
CA SER A 417 -1.28 21.07 -1.36
C SER A 417 -2.16 21.05 -2.60
N ASP A 418 -3.07 22.03 -2.71
CA ASP A 418 -3.84 22.26 -3.94
C ASP A 418 -2.88 22.62 -5.09
N PRO A 419 -3.15 22.19 -6.34
CA PRO A 419 -2.30 22.50 -7.48
C PRO A 419 -2.33 24.01 -7.80
N PRO A 420 -1.19 24.62 -8.17
CA PRO A 420 -1.15 26.05 -8.47
C PRO A 420 -1.94 26.37 -9.74
N THR A 421 -2.96 27.22 -9.62
CA THR A 421 -3.76 27.72 -10.74
C THR A 421 -3.02 28.81 -11.52
N ASP A 422 -1.93 28.43 -12.19
CA ASP A 422 -1.33 29.25 -13.26
C ASP A 422 -1.05 28.39 -14.50
N ARG A 423 -1.74 28.73 -15.60
CA ARG A 423 -1.64 28.06 -16.89
C ARG A 423 -1.78 29.06 -18.04
N ASN A 424 -1.11 30.21 -17.94
CA ASN A 424 -1.11 31.27 -18.97
C ASN A 424 0.29 31.80 -19.36
N TYR A 425 1.32 30.95 -19.32
CA TYR A 425 2.63 31.22 -19.95
C TYR A 425 3.15 29.99 -20.69
N TRP A 426 3.06 30.02 -22.04
CA TRP A 426 3.90 29.33 -23.04
C TRP A 426 3.25 29.50 -24.43
N LEU A 427 3.25 30.73 -24.96
CA LEU A 427 2.67 31.03 -26.28
C LEU A 427 3.42 32.19 -26.99
N GLU A 428 4.74 32.07 -27.06
CA GLU A 428 5.57 32.84 -27.99
C GLU A 428 6.84 32.06 -28.34
N MET A 429 7.39 32.32 -29.54
CA MET A 429 8.34 31.46 -30.28
C MET A 429 7.74 30.10 -30.71
N GLU A 430 7.85 29.64 -31.97
CA GLU A 430 8.64 30.10 -33.12
C GLU A 430 7.82 30.07 -34.44
N ARG A 431 8.20 30.92 -35.41
CA ARG A 431 7.84 30.70 -36.84
C ARG A 431 8.94 29.86 -37.50
N PRO A 432 8.60 29.14 -38.58
CA PRO A 432 9.25 29.47 -39.85
C PRO A 432 8.25 29.78 -40.96
N ALA A 433 8.71 30.51 -41.98
CA ALA A 433 7.95 30.75 -43.21
C ALA A 433 8.81 30.43 -44.45
N TYR A 434 8.36 29.48 -45.25
CA TYR A 434 8.68 29.26 -46.68
C TYR A 434 7.48 28.45 -47.23
N ALA A 435 6.63 28.88 -48.17
CA ALA A 435 6.75 29.66 -49.42
C ALA A 435 7.00 28.78 -50.66
N ASN A 436 6.29 29.15 -51.75
CA ASN A 436 6.20 28.51 -53.08
C ASN A 436 5.36 27.21 -53.11
N GLN A 437 4.19 27.15 -53.74
CA GLN A 437 3.79 27.44 -55.14
C GLN A 437 4.23 26.35 -56.15
N ILE A 438 3.25 25.55 -56.59
CA ILE A 438 3.05 25.16 -57.99
C ILE A 438 1.55 25.34 -58.28
N SER A 439 1.20 25.74 -59.51
CA SER A 439 -0.18 26.06 -59.95
C SER A 439 -0.69 25.05 -60.98
N ALA A 440 -1.99 25.17 -61.31
CA ALA A 440 -2.65 24.58 -62.50
C ALA A 440 -2.81 23.03 -62.52
N SER A 441 -3.73 22.45 -63.29
CA SER A 441 -5.03 22.91 -63.83
C SER A 441 -5.76 21.70 -64.43
N ASN A 442 -7.11 21.71 -64.35
CA ASN A 442 -8.12 21.04 -65.19
C ASN A 442 -7.98 19.55 -65.61
N GLN A 443 -9.10 18.84 -65.44
CA GLN A 443 -9.70 17.84 -66.36
C GLN A 443 -8.83 16.70 -66.94
N ASP A 444 -9.22 15.47 -66.60
CA ASP A 444 -9.70 14.41 -67.53
C ASP A 444 -10.03 13.16 -66.67
N GLU A 445 -11.26 12.67 -66.60
CA GLU A 445 -12.04 11.81 -67.52
C GLU A 445 -12.13 10.35 -67.01
N LEU A 446 -13.29 9.73 -67.28
CA LEU A 446 -13.51 8.29 -67.45
C LEU A 446 -12.82 7.27 -66.50
N THR A 447 -13.55 6.86 -65.46
CA THR A 447 -13.61 5.43 -65.09
C THR A 447 -15.05 5.00 -64.87
N GLY A 448 -15.47 3.94 -65.56
CA GLY A 448 -16.76 3.29 -65.34
C GLY A 448 -16.60 1.77 -65.30
N GLN A 449 -17.02 1.15 -64.19
CA GLN A 449 -17.36 -0.27 -64.02
C GLN A 449 -18.36 -0.32 -62.84
N ALA A 450 -19.61 -0.76 -62.98
CA ALA A 450 -20.15 -2.04 -63.48
C ALA A 450 -20.33 -3.09 -62.38
N SER A 451 -21.42 -2.95 -61.61
CA SER A 451 -22.29 -4.03 -61.08
C SER A 451 -23.62 -3.42 -60.65
#